data_AF-A0A822GMA9-F1
#
_entry.id   AF-A0A822GMA9-F1
#
_cell.length_a   1.000
_cell.length_b   1.000
_cell.length_c   1.000
_cell.angle_alpha   90.00
_cell.angle_beta   90.00
_cell.angle_gamma   90.00
#
_symmetry.space_group_name_H-M   'P 1'
#
loop_
_entity.id
_entity.type
_entity.pdbx_description
1 polymer ?
#
loop_
_entity_poly.entity_id
_entity_poly.type
_entity_poly.pdbx_seq_one_letter_code
_entity_poly.pdbx_strand_id
1 'polypeptide(L)' 'MQHNRLPYQIFEAKPIGKRPVGRPRTSWRIYMEKLSLERLNLQWPEVQQAATDRIRWKQLLNA' A
#
# COMPACT_ATOMS: atom_id res chain seq x y z
N MET A 1 24.17 17.58 23.27
CA MET A 1 23.71 17.42 21.87
C MET A 1 23.64 15.93 21.60
N GLN A 2 22.45 15.33 21.67
CA GLN A 2 22.31 13.89 21.44
C GLN A 2 22.12 13.63 19.95
N HIS A 3 22.89 12.68 19.46
CA HIS A 3 23.15 12.42 18.05
C HIS A 3 21.95 11.66 17.48
N ASN A 4 21.09 12.38 16.75
CA ASN A 4 20.16 11.80 15.77
C ASN A 4 20.94 11.14 14.61
N ARG A 5 21.80 10.16 14.89
CA ARG A 5 22.48 9.37 13.86
C ARG A 5 21.94 7.96 13.94
N LEU A 6 21.33 7.53 12.83
CA LEU A 6 20.81 6.18 12.61
C LEU A 6 21.74 5.13 13.25
N PRO A 7 21.20 4.14 13.99
CA PRO A 7 22.02 3.17 14.70
C PRO A 7 22.96 2.50 13.71
N TYR A 8 24.25 2.59 13.98
CA TYR A 8 25.34 1.96 13.23
C TYR A 8 25.03 0.50 12.82
N GLN A 9 24.22 -0.20 13.62
CA GLN A 9 23.62 -1.51 13.35
C GLN A 9 22.92 -1.65 11.99
N ILE A 10 22.28 -0.60 11.46
CA ILE A 10 21.64 -0.64 10.13
C ILE A 10 22.70 -0.71 9.02
N PHE A 11 23.85 -0.04 9.22
CA PHE A 11 24.94 -0.04 8.26
C PHE A 11 25.80 -1.32 8.32
N GLU A 12 25.87 -1.94 9.49
CA GLU A 12 26.55 -3.24 9.68
C GLU A 12 25.68 -4.45 9.29
N ALA A 13 24.37 -4.25 9.09
CA ALA A 13 23.47 -5.33 8.73
C ALA A 13 23.91 -5.96 7.40
N LYS A 14 24.34 -7.22 7.47
CA LYS A 14 24.55 -8.08 6.30
C LYS A 14 23.27 -8.86 6.05
N PRO A 15 22.40 -8.42 5.13
CA PRO A 15 21.16 -9.12 4.85
C PRO A 15 21.48 -10.55 4.40
N ILE A 16 20.97 -11.52 5.15
CA ILE A 16 21.14 -12.94 4.82
C ILE A 16 20.11 -13.28 3.74
N GLY A 17 20.60 -13.77 2.59
CA GLY A 17 19.75 -14.24 1.49
C GLY A 17 19.96 -13.47 0.18
N LYS A 18 19.36 -14.00 -0.90
CA LYS A 18 19.41 -13.35 -2.21
C LYS A 18 18.38 -12.24 -2.26
N ARG A 19 18.77 -11.05 -2.73
CA ARG A 19 17.81 -10.01 -3.11
C ARG A 19 16.84 -10.63 -4.13
N PRO A 20 15.52 -10.49 -3.95
CA PRO A 20 14.58 -10.95 -4.95
C PRO A 20 14.89 -10.28 -6.29
N VAL A 21 15.19 -11.09 -7.29
CA VAL A 21 15.53 -10.63 -8.64
C VAL A 21 14.25 -10.58 -9.45
N GLY A 22 14.04 -9.48 -10.18
CA GLY A 22 12.84 -9.26 -10.99
C GLY A 22 11.97 -8.12 -10.46
N ARG A 23 10.89 -7.85 -11.19
CA ARG A 23 9.94 -6.79 -10.82
C ARG A 23 9.13 -7.24 -9.59
N PRO A 24 8.97 -6.38 -8.57
CA PRO A 24 7.99 -6.62 -7.52
C PRO A 24 6.64 -7.00 -8.14
N ARG A 25 6.09 -8.15 -7.74
CA ARG A 25 4.78 -8.62 -8.23
C ARG A 25 3.64 -7.72 -7.72
N THR A 26 3.90 -6.93 -6.67
CA THR A 26 2.95 -5.99 -6.10
C THR A 26 2.85 -4.76 -6.99
N SER A 27 1.73 -4.65 -7.72
CA SER A 27 1.33 -3.39 -8.33
C SER A 27 0.44 -2.62 -7.37
N TRP A 28 0.37 -1.30 -7.54
CA TRP A 28 -0.60 -0.46 -6.84
C TRP A 28 -2.03 -1.00 -7.01
N ARG A 29 -2.36 -1.51 -8.20
CA ARG A 29 -3.66 -2.12 -8.51
C ARG A 29 -3.97 -3.33 -7.64
N ILE A 30 -3.03 -4.28 -7.50
CA ILE A 30 -3.25 -5.49 -6.67
C ILE A 30 -3.47 -5.09 -5.21
N TYR A 31 -2.70 -4.12 -4.72
CA TYR A 31 -2.90 -3.59 -3.38
C TYR A 31 -4.27 -2.94 -3.20
N MET A 32 -4.71 -2.14 -4.19
CA MET A 32 -6.00 -1.47 -4.14
C MET A 32 -7.19 -2.41 -4.30
N GLU A 33 -7.10 -3.44 -5.14
CA GLU A 33 -8.11 -4.52 -5.27
C GLU A 33 -8.32 -5.25 -3.93
N LYS A 34 -7.24 -5.52 -3.21
CA LYS A 34 -7.32 -6.10 -1.86
C LYS A 34 -7.98 -5.12 -0.88
N LEU A 35 -7.51 -3.87 -0.87
CA LEU A 35 -7.99 -2.86 0.07
C LEU A 35 -9.47 -2.52 -0.15
N SER A 36 -9.93 -2.49 -1.41
CA SER A 36 -11.33 -2.22 -1.75
C SER A 36 -12.26 -3.31 -1.20
N LEU A 37 -11.84 -4.57 -1.28
CA LEU A 37 -12.62 -5.67 -0.75
C LEU A 37 -12.63 -5.65 0.79
N GLU A 38 -11.48 -5.45 1.42
CA GLU A 38 -11.36 -5.50 2.88
C GLU A 38 -12.06 -4.34 3.60
N ARG A 39 -12.03 -3.13 3.02
CA ARG A 39 -12.53 -1.91 3.69
C ARG A 39 -13.90 -1.46 3.20
N LEU A 40 -14.17 -1.63 1.91
CA LEU A 40 -15.41 -1.12 1.30
C LEU A 40 -16.37 -2.27 0.95
N ASN A 41 -15.92 -3.52 1.04
CA ASN A 41 -16.66 -4.69 0.56
C ASN A 41 -17.11 -4.56 -0.91
N LEU A 42 -16.26 -3.90 -1.72
CA LEU A 42 -16.50 -3.63 -3.13
C LEU A 42 -15.37 -4.21 -3.99
N GLN A 43 -15.73 -4.66 -5.19
CA GLN A 43 -14.77 -5.02 -6.23
C GLN A 43 -14.17 -3.76 -6.86
N TRP A 44 -12.96 -3.90 -7.41
CA TRP A 44 -12.25 -2.76 -8.01
C TRP A 44 -13.02 -2.01 -9.10
N PRO A 45 -13.75 -2.67 -10.03
CA PRO A 45 -14.57 -1.96 -11.02
C PRO A 45 -15.67 -1.08 -10.38
N GLU A 46 -16.26 -1.54 -9.27
CA GLU A 46 -17.32 -0.82 -8.56
C GLU A 46 -16.76 0.41 -7.84
N VAL A 47 -15.56 0.29 -7.27
CA VAL A 47 -14.81 1.42 -6.69
C VAL A 47 -14.48 2.45 -7.76
N GLN A 48 -14.01 2.01 -8.93
CA GLN A 48 -13.73 2.91 -10.05
C GLN A 48 -15.00 3.65 -10.50
N GLN A 49 -16.12 2.95 -10.59
CA GLN A 49 -17.41 3.57 -10.93
C GLN A 49 -17.85 4.56 -9.86
N ALA A 50 -17.75 4.19 -8.58
CA ALA A 50 -18.14 5.06 -7.47
C ALA A 50 -17.26 6.31 -7.37
N ALA A 51 -15.97 6.21 -7.71
CA ALA A 51 -15.04 7.33 -7.72
C ALA A 51 -15.35 8.39 -8.80
N THR A 52 -16.18 8.06 -9.80
CA THR A 52 -16.65 9.05 -10.79
C THR A 52 -17.67 10.02 -10.19
N ASP A 53 -18.38 9.60 -9.14
CA ASP A 53 -19.33 10.42 -8.40
C ASP A 53 -18.72 10.87 -7.07
N ARG A 54 -18.46 12.18 -6.94
CA ARG A 54 -17.86 12.77 -5.75
C ARG A 54 -18.70 12.57 -4.47
N ILE A 55 -20.02 12.60 -4.57
CA ILE A 55 -20.92 12.46 -3.42
C ILE A 55 -20.90 11.01 -2.95
N ARG A 56 -21.09 10.07 -3.88
CA ARG A 56 -21.01 8.64 -3.62
C ARG A 56 -19.65 8.24 -3.06
N TRP A 57 -18.56 8.79 -3.61
CA TRP A 57 -17.21 8.54 -3.12
C TRP A 57 -17.02 9.00 -1.67
N LYS A 58 -17.51 10.20 -1.32
CA LYS A 58 -17.46 10.69 0.07
C LYS A 58 -18.26 9.81 1.03
N GLN A 59 -19.43 9.32 0.62
CA GLN A 59 -20.24 8.44 1.46
C GLN A 59 -19.51 7.13 1.76
N LEU A 60 -18.84 6.54 0.77
CA LEU A 60 -18.08 5.28 0.94
C LEU A 60 -16.88 5.43 1.87
N LEU A 61 -16.20 6.59 1.87
CA LEU A 61 -15.02 6.80 2.71
C LEU A 61 -15.34 7.24 4.14
N ASN A 62 -16.57 7.70 4.39
CA ASN A 62 -17.02 8.18 5.69
C ASN A 62 -17.91 7.18 6.44
N ALA A 63 -18.17 6.01 5.85
CA ALA A 63 -18.89 4.89 6.46
C ALA A 63 -17.94 4.02 7.30
#